data_AF-A0A4Q7MBJ1-F1
#
_entry.id   AF-A0A4Q7MBJ1-F1
#
_cell.length_a   1.000
_cell.length_b   1.000
_cell.length_c   1.000
_cell.angle_alpha   90.00
_cell.angle_beta   90.00
_cell.angle_gamma   90.00
#
_symmetry.space_group_name_H-M   'P 1'
#
loop_
_entity.id
_entity.type
_entity.pdbx_description
1 polymer ?
#
loop_
_entity_poly.entity_id
_entity_poly.type
_entity_poly.pdbx_seq_one_letter_code
_entity_poly.pdbx_strand_id
1 'polypeptide(L)'
;MRFARIDAVLTWAYAAMFGLPAIPIAIHHVETGGLLPRFLDLFEMYGGPWSDRLGVGAFAALLIAFVLVLMASAFAAWLVWRGSRTGAILSLALLPVEVAFWFGFALPVPWAFGVARVVLLALAWGSLTARGVSRDRPAS
;
A
#
# COMPACT_ATOMS: atom_id res chain seq x y z
N MET A 1 -2.36 17.32 -13.41
CA MET A 1 -2.06 16.01 -14.04
C MET A 1 -0.66 15.47 -13.77
N ARG A 2 0.44 16.25 -13.91
CA ARG A 2 1.81 15.74 -13.67
C ARG A 2 1.98 15.11 -12.28
N PHE A 3 1.60 15.82 -11.21
CA PHE A 3 1.72 15.32 -9.84
C PHE A 3 0.89 14.06 -9.57
N ALA A 4 -0.31 13.97 -10.14
CA ALA A 4 -1.16 12.76 -10.06
C ALA A 4 -0.50 11.53 -10.72
N ARG A 5 0.22 11.73 -11.83
CA ARG A 5 0.97 10.64 -12.47
C ARG A 5 2.17 10.22 -11.63
N ILE A 6 2.92 11.19 -11.09
CA ILE A 6 4.07 10.91 -10.22
C ILE A 6 3.62 10.15 -8.97
N ASP A 7 2.53 10.60 -8.33
CA ASP A 7 1.92 9.93 -7.17
C ASP A 7 1.58 8.46 -7.47
N ALA A 8 0.97 8.23 -8.64
CA ALA A 8 0.58 6.89 -9.04
C ALA A 8 1.78 5.99 -9.35
N VAL A 9 2.82 6.47 -10.06
CA VAL A 9 4.06 5.70 -10.27
C VAL A 9 4.72 5.38 -8.93
N LEU A 10 4.83 6.37 -8.05
CA LEU A 10 5.44 6.20 -6.74
C LEU A 10 4.69 5.13 -5.92
N THR A 11 3.36 5.18 -5.92
CA THR A 11 2.52 4.22 -5.22
C THR A 11 2.64 2.82 -5.80
N TRP A 12 2.72 2.66 -7.12
CA TRP A 12 2.94 1.36 -7.75
C TRP A 12 4.32 0.79 -7.46
N ALA A 13 5.37 1.63 -7.51
CA ALA A 13 6.72 1.21 -7.18
C ALA A 13 6.82 0.73 -5.71
N TYR A 14 6.22 1.49 -4.79
CA TYR A 14 6.09 1.10 -3.39
C TYR A 14 5.29 -0.21 -3.23
N ALA A 15 4.12 -0.32 -3.85
CA ALA A 15 3.30 -1.53 -3.77
C ALA A 15 4.01 -2.76 -4.34
N ALA A 16 4.80 -2.62 -5.41
CA ALA A 16 5.61 -3.71 -5.96
C ALA A 16 6.76 -4.08 -5.02
N MET A 17 7.51 -3.08 -4.53
CA MET A 17 8.67 -3.27 -3.66
C MET A 17 8.32 -3.98 -2.35
N PHE A 18 7.17 -3.64 -1.75
CA PHE A 18 6.74 -4.23 -0.48
C PHE A 18 5.69 -5.35 -0.63
N GLY A 19 4.92 -5.37 -1.71
CA GLY A 19 3.90 -6.40 -1.92
C GLY A 19 4.47 -7.69 -2.50
N LEU A 20 5.37 -7.61 -3.48
CA LEU A 20 5.91 -8.80 -4.14
C LEU A 20 6.68 -9.71 -3.19
N PRO A 21 7.57 -9.21 -2.31
CA PRO A 21 8.29 -10.08 -1.38
C PRO A 21 7.41 -10.66 -0.27
N ALA A 22 6.31 -9.99 0.10
CA ALA A 22 5.48 -10.43 1.22
C ALA A 22 4.84 -11.81 1.02
N ILE A 23 4.52 -12.19 -0.23
CA ILE A 23 3.96 -13.50 -0.57
C ILE A 23 4.96 -14.64 -0.32
N PRO A 24 6.15 -14.69 -0.94
CA PRO A 24 7.13 -15.75 -0.67
C PRO A 24 7.61 -15.74 0.78
N ILE A 25 7.65 -14.59 1.45
CA ILE A 25 8.00 -14.51 2.87
C ILE A 25 6.91 -15.16 3.74
N ALA A 26 5.63 -14.95 3.44
CA ALA A 26 4.54 -15.62 4.16
C ALA A 26 4.62 -17.14 3.98
N ILE A 27 4.91 -17.62 2.77
CA ILE A 27 5.10 -19.05 2.48
C ILE A 27 6.27 -19.60 3.30
N HIS A 28 7.45 -18.98 3.19
CA HIS A 28 8.65 -19.40 3.92
C HIS A 28 8.42 -19.43 5.45
N HIS A 29 7.74 -18.43 5.98
CA HIS A 29 7.43 -18.33 7.41
C HIS A 29 6.56 -19.50 7.88
N VAL A 30 5.55 -19.87 7.10
CA VAL A 30 4.69 -21.03 7.40
C VAL A 30 5.47 -22.34 7.27
N GLU A 31 6.25 -22.51 6.20
CA GLU A 31 7.02 -23.73 5.94
C GLU A 31 8.09 -23.99 7.01
N THR A 32 8.72 -22.93 7.50
CA THR A 32 9.83 -23.02 8.47
C THR A 32 9.35 -22.89 9.92
N GLY A 33 8.03 -22.92 10.15
CA GLY A 33 7.45 -22.91 11.49
C GLY A 33 7.65 -21.60 12.27
N GLY A 34 7.82 -20.48 11.57
CA GLY A 34 7.88 -19.15 12.18
C GLY A 34 9.16 -18.35 11.91
N LEU A 35 10.13 -18.90 11.18
CA LEU A 35 11.35 -18.16 10.83
C LEU A 35 11.10 -17.12 9.73
N LEU A 36 11.77 -15.97 9.84
CA LEU A 36 11.72 -14.90 8.84
C LEU A 36 13.03 -14.86 8.04
N PRO A 37 12.96 -14.68 6.71
CA PRO A 37 14.15 -14.46 5.91
C PRO A 37 14.85 -13.18 6.35
N ARG A 38 16.19 -13.19 6.33
CA ARG A 38 16.98 -11.98 6.57
C ARG A 38 17.31 -11.31 5.25
N PHE A 39 17.22 -9.98 5.23
CA PHE A 39 17.67 -9.17 4.10
C PHE A 39 19.19 -9.02 4.18
N LEU A 40 19.92 -9.70 3.30
CA LEU A 40 21.39 -9.67 3.23
C LEU A 40 22.07 -9.95 4.59
N ASP A 41 21.45 -10.81 5.42
CA ASP A 41 21.86 -11.10 6.81
C ASP A 41 21.91 -9.90 7.78
N LEU A 42 21.41 -8.72 7.37
CA LEU A 42 21.44 -7.51 8.19
C LEU A 42 20.25 -7.42 9.14
N PHE A 43 19.03 -7.71 8.66
CA PHE A 43 17.80 -7.60 9.44
C PHE A 43 16.72 -8.57 8.95
N GLU A 44 15.77 -8.93 9.82
CA GLU A 44 14.64 -9.78 9.46
C GLU A 44 13.63 -9.03 8.59
N MET A 45 13.26 -9.62 7.46
CA MET A 45 12.28 -9.02 6.55
C MET A 45 10.88 -9.13 7.15
N TYR A 46 10.19 -7.99 7.27
CA TYR A 46 8.86 -7.86 7.88
C TYR A 46 8.78 -8.30 9.35
N GLY A 47 9.91 -8.38 10.06
CA GLY A 47 9.93 -8.64 11.50
C GLY A 47 9.35 -7.48 12.32
N GLY A 48 9.36 -7.60 13.64
CA GLY A 48 8.95 -6.53 14.55
C GLY A 48 7.84 -6.96 15.53
N PRO A 49 7.06 -6.00 16.07
CA PRO A 49 6.14 -6.29 17.17
C PRO A 49 5.13 -7.41 16.91
N TRP A 50 4.74 -7.62 15.64
CA TRP A 50 3.81 -8.69 15.28
C TRP A 50 4.47 -10.05 15.09
N SER A 51 5.71 -10.13 14.61
CA SER A 51 6.43 -11.41 14.50
C SER A 51 6.69 -12.01 15.88
N ASP A 52 6.94 -11.16 16.87
CA ASP A 52 7.32 -11.61 18.22
C ASP A 52 6.13 -12.02 19.08
N ARG A 53 4.92 -11.56 18.73
CA ARG A 53 3.71 -11.68 19.57
C ARG A 53 2.64 -12.58 18.99
N LEU A 54 2.65 -12.80 17.68
CA LEU A 54 1.62 -13.56 16.99
C LEU A 54 2.14 -14.94 16.60
N GLY A 55 1.24 -15.92 16.60
CA GLY A 55 1.55 -17.24 16.05
C GLY A 55 1.72 -17.20 14.53
N VAL A 56 2.40 -18.22 14.01
CA VAL A 56 2.75 -18.38 12.58
C VAL A 56 1.59 -18.08 11.63
N GLY A 57 0.41 -18.68 11.88
CA GLY A 57 -0.75 -18.50 11.00
C GLY A 57 -1.32 -17.07 11.03
N ALA A 58 -1.37 -16.44 12.21
CA ALA A 58 -1.88 -15.07 12.34
C ALA A 58 -0.92 -14.06 11.71
N PHE A 59 0.39 -14.27 11.87
CA PHE A 59 1.40 -13.43 11.23
C PHE A 59 1.37 -13.57 9.69
N ALA A 60 1.30 -14.80 9.17
CA ALA A 60 1.14 -15.03 7.74
C ALA A 60 -0.14 -14.39 7.18
N ALA A 61 -1.26 -14.47 7.91
CA ALA A 61 -2.49 -13.79 7.52
C ALA A 61 -2.33 -12.27 7.44
N LEU A 62 -1.55 -11.65 8.33
CA LEU A 62 -1.23 -10.22 8.26
C LEU A 62 -0.37 -9.88 7.04
N LEU A 63 0.59 -10.72 6.65
CA LEU A 63 1.36 -10.51 5.41
C LEU A 63 0.44 -10.52 4.18
N ILE A 64 -0.50 -11.46 4.11
CA ILE A 64 -1.49 -11.50 3.02
C ILE A 64 -2.41 -10.28 3.07
N ALA A 65 -2.90 -9.90 4.26
CA ALA A 65 -3.71 -8.70 4.43
C ALA A 65 -2.97 -7.43 3.96
N PHE A 66 -1.67 -7.34 4.24
CA PHE A 66 -0.84 -6.25 3.77
C PHE A 66 -0.75 -6.20 2.25
N VAL A 67 -0.55 -7.35 1.58
CA VAL A 67 -0.58 -7.44 0.11
C VAL A 67 -1.92 -6.91 -0.44
N LEU A 68 -3.04 -7.28 0.18
CA LEU A 68 -4.37 -6.80 -0.23
C LEU A 68 -4.50 -5.28 -0.07
N VAL A 69 -3.99 -4.70 1.02
CA VAL A 69 -3.96 -3.24 1.23
C VAL A 69 -3.10 -2.55 0.16
N LEU A 70 -1.97 -3.14 -0.22
CA LEU A 70 -1.12 -2.61 -1.28
C LEU A 70 -1.78 -2.71 -2.66
N MET A 71 -2.53 -3.79 -2.93
CA MET A 71 -3.34 -3.89 -4.15
C MET A 71 -4.43 -2.81 -4.20
N ALA A 72 -5.13 -2.57 -3.09
CA ALA A 72 -6.12 -1.50 -2.99
C ALA A 72 -5.48 -0.12 -3.21
N SER A 73 -4.27 0.10 -2.68
CA SER A 73 -3.49 1.34 -2.86
C SER A 73 -3.05 1.51 -4.31
N ALA A 74 -2.59 0.45 -4.96
CA ALA A 74 -2.25 0.46 -6.38
C ALA A 74 -3.47 0.75 -7.27
N PHE A 75 -4.64 0.25 -6.90
CA PHE A 75 -5.90 0.57 -7.57
C PHE A 75 -6.33 2.03 -7.36
N ALA A 76 -6.19 2.55 -6.14
CA ALA A 76 -6.41 3.97 -5.84
C ALA A 76 -5.49 4.87 -6.68
N ALA A 77 -4.20 4.51 -6.78
CA ALA A 77 -3.23 5.17 -7.64
C ALA A 77 -3.63 5.15 -9.12
N TRP A 78 -4.17 4.02 -9.62
CA TRP A 78 -4.70 3.96 -10.98
C TRP A 78 -5.89 4.92 -11.21
N LEU A 79 -6.78 5.05 -10.23
CA LEU A 79 -7.86 6.04 -10.27
C LEU A 79 -7.31 7.48 -10.28
N VAL A 80 -6.30 7.77 -9.45
CA VAL A 80 -5.60 9.08 -9.42
C VAL A 80 -4.92 9.38 -10.75
N TRP A 81 -4.28 8.39 -11.37
CA TRP A 81 -3.68 8.51 -12.70
C TRP A 81 -4.71 8.95 -13.75
N ARG A 82 -5.95 8.46 -13.66
CA ARG A 82 -7.08 8.86 -14.52
C ARG A 82 -7.69 10.22 -14.13
N GLY A 83 -7.15 10.89 -13.12
CA GLY A 83 -7.61 12.18 -12.61
C GLY A 83 -8.82 12.09 -11.68
N SER A 84 -9.11 10.93 -11.07
CA SER A 84 -10.26 10.76 -10.18
C SER A 84 -9.99 11.29 -8.77
N ARG A 85 -10.86 12.18 -8.28
CA ARG A 85 -10.82 12.62 -6.86
C ARG A 85 -11.18 11.49 -5.89
N THR A 86 -12.05 10.55 -6.27
CA THR A 86 -12.37 9.36 -5.45
C THR A 86 -11.13 8.49 -5.22
N GLY A 87 -10.26 8.36 -6.23
CA GLY A 87 -8.99 7.66 -6.07
C GLY A 87 -8.08 8.32 -5.04
N ALA A 88 -8.02 9.65 -5.02
CA ALA A 88 -7.23 10.39 -4.03
C ALA A 88 -7.78 10.21 -2.61
N ILE A 89 -9.11 10.27 -2.44
CA ILE A 89 -9.76 10.02 -1.14
C ILE A 89 -9.48 8.60 -0.66
N LEU A 90 -9.61 7.60 -1.54
CA LEU A 90 -9.31 6.21 -1.22
C LEU A 90 -7.84 6.02 -0.81
N SER A 91 -6.91 6.65 -1.54
CA SER A 91 -5.48 6.62 -1.22
C SER A 91 -5.20 7.22 0.16
N LEU A 92 -5.83 8.35 0.50
CA LEU A 92 -5.71 8.95 1.83
C LEU A 92 -6.36 8.12 2.94
N ALA A 93 -7.49 7.46 2.65
CA ALA A 93 -8.19 6.60 3.60
C ALA A 93 -7.43 5.29 3.90
N LEU A 94 -6.61 4.81 2.97
CA LEU A 94 -5.77 3.62 3.17
C LEU A 94 -4.50 3.92 3.99
N LEU A 95 -4.01 5.16 4.00
CA LEU A 95 -2.78 5.52 4.71
C LEU A 95 -2.76 5.14 6.19
N PRO A 96 -3.81 5.39 7.01
CA PRO A 96 -3.81 4.94 8.41
C PRO A 96 -3.67 3.43 8.57
N VAL A 97 -4.25 2.66 7.65
CA VAL A 97 -4.13 1.20 7.63
C VAL A 97 -2.69 0.81 7.28
N GLU A 98 -2.11 1.42 6.24
CA GLU A 98 -0.71 1.21 5.88
C GLU A 98 0.25 1.55 7.04
N VAL A 99 0.00 2.67 7.74
CA VAL A 99 0.78 3.08 8.92
C VAL A 99 0.78 1.99 10.00
N ALA A 100 -0.36 1.35 10.29
CA ALA A 100 -0.40 0.25 11.24
C ALA A 100 0.50 -0.92 10.81
N PHE A 101 0.50 -1.26 9.51
CA PHE A 101 1.39 -2.27 8.96
C PHE A 101 2.87 -1.87 9.02
N TRP A 102 3.19 -0.59 8.80
CA TRP A 102 4.58 -0.11 8.88
C TRP A 102 5.17 -0.29 10.27
N PHE A 103 4.38 0.03 11.30
CA PHE A 103 4.78 -0.17 12.69
C PHE A 103 4.78 -1.64 13.09
N GLY A 104 3.80 -2.42 12.64
CA GLY A 104 3.69 -3.84 12.95
C GLY A 104 4.84 -4.69 12.37
N PHE A 105 5.30 -4.33 11.17
CA PHE A 105 6.41 -4.97 10.46
C PHE A 105 7.74 -4.19 10.54
N ALA A 106 7.82 -3.18 11.42
CA ALA A 106 9.02 -2.38 11.68
C ALA A 106 9.77 -1.92 10.41
N LEU A 107 9.03 -1.51 9.37
CA LEU A 107 9.61 -1.22 8.06
C LEU A 107 10.38 0.12 8.08
N PRO A 108 11.64 0.18 7.60
CA PRO A 108 12.53 1.33 7.86
C PRO A 108 12.25 2.60 7.05
N VAL A 109 11.45 2.55 5.98
CA VAL A 109 11.26 3.67 5.04
C VAL A 109 9.82 3.94 4.51
N PRO A 110 8.74 3.18 4.84
CA PRO A 110 7.44 3.43 4.20
C PRO A 110 6.83 4.81 4.48
N TRP A 111 7.13 5.39 5.64
CA TRP A 111 6.63 6.70 6.03
C TRP A 111 7.03 7.80 5.03
N ALA A 112 8.21 7.69 4.43
CA ALA A 112 8.67 8.64 3.41
C ALA A 112 7.80 8.57 2.14
N PHE A 113 7.43 7.36 1.70
CA PHE A 113 6.49 7.17 0.59
C PHE A 113 5.11 7.71 0.93
N GLY A 114 4.62 7.47 2.16
CA GLY A 114 3.36 8.02 2.64
C GLY A 114 3.30 9.54 2.59
N VAL A 115 4.31 10.21 3.15
CA VAL A 115 4.41 11.67 3.14
C VAL A 115 4.47 12.20 1.71
N ALA A 116 5.31 11.60 0.85
CA ALA A 116 5.41 12.01 -0.55
C ALA A 116 4.07 11.88 -1.29
N ARG A 117 3.32 10.80 -1.07
CA ARG A 117 1.97 10.61 -1.63
C ARG A 117 1.00 11.70 -1.17
N VAL A 118 0.96 12.01 0.13
CA VAL A 118 0.10 13.08 0.66
C VAL A 118 0.41 14.43 0.00
N VAL A 119 1.70 14.79 -0.09
CA VAL A 119 2.12 16.05 -0.72
C VAL A 119 1.75 16.08 -2.20
N LEU A 120 2.02 15.00 -2.95
CA LEU A 120 1.70 14.93 -4.38
C LEU A 120 0.19 14.98 -4.65
N LEU A 121 -0.62 14.33 -3.81
CA LEU A 121 -2.08 14.40 -3.88
C LEU A 121 -2.61 15.80 -3.58
N ALA A 122 -2.05 16.48 -2.58
CA ALA A 122 -2.41 17.87 -2.27
C ALA A 122 -2.09 18.81 -3.46
N LEU A 123 -0.91 18.66 -4.08
CA LEU A 123 -0.52 19.42 -5.27
C LEU A 123 -1.37 19.06 -6.50
N ALA A 124 -1.81 17.81 -6.62
CA ALA A 124 -2.66 17.35 -7.70
C ALA A 124 -4.14 17.74 -7.53
N TRP A 125 -4.56 18.12 -6.32
CA TRP A 125 -5.97 18.18 -5.89
C TRP A 125 -6.88 19.02 -6.79
N GLY A 126 -6.40 20.19 -7.23
CA GLY A 126 -7.14 21.08 -8.12
C GLY A 126 -7.30 20.55 -9.56
N SER A 127 -6.48 19.56 -9.96
CA SER A 127 -6.54 18.93 -11.28
C SER A 127 -7.35 17.63 -11.32
N LEU A 128 -7.85 17.17 -10.17
CA LEU A 128 -8.66 15.95 -10.08
C LEU A 128 -10.13 16.29 -10.33
N THR A 129 -10.76 15.59 -11.27
CA THR A 129 -12.18 15.72 -11.55
C THR A 129 -12.98 14.87 -10.57
N ALA A 130 -14.04 15.44 -10.00
CA ALA A 130 -15.09 14.64 -9.35
C ALA A 130 -15.88 13.92 -10.45
N ARG A 131 -15.39 12.75 -10.88
CA ARG A 131 -16.19 11.84 -11.72
C ARG A 131 -16.78 10.74 -10.85
N GLY A 132 -17.93 11.07 -10.26
CA GLY A 132 -18.94 10.12 -9.81
C GLY A 132 -20.29 10.69 -10.25
N VAL A 133 -21.02 9.95 -11.08
CA VAL A 133 -22.34 10.26 -11.69
C VAL A 133 -22.31 11.13 -12.95
N SER A 134 -22.06 10.49 -14.09
CA SER A 134 -22.64 10.93 -15.38
C SER A 134 -22.79 9.70 -16.30
N ARG A 135 -23.93 9.02 -16.13
CA ARG A 135 -24.58 7.96 -16.95
C ARG A 135 -25.87 7.66 -16.17
N ASP A 136 -27.10 7.94 -16.60
CA ASP A 136 -27.67 8.15 -17.93
C ASP A 136 -28.76 9.25 -17.86
N ARG A 137 -28.82 10.13 -18.86
CA ARG A 137 -30.10 10.69 -19.32
C ARG A 137 -30.34 10.14 -20.71
N PRO A 138 -31.34 9.28 -20.95
CA PRO A 138 -32.02 9.31 -22.22
C PRO A 138 -32.82 10.62 -22.30
N ALA A 139 -32.72 11.26 -23.46
CA ALA A 139 -33.49 12.42 -23.82
C ALA A 139 -35.00 12.13 -23.75
N SER A 140 -35.74 13.21 -23.47
CA SER A 140 -37.17 13.45 -23.72
C SER A 140 -37.95 12.39 -24.49
#